data_AF-A0A0R3R5W7-F1
#
_entry.id   AF-A0A0R3R5W7-F1
#
_cell.length_a   1.000
_cell.length_b   1.000
_cell.length_c   1.000
_cell.angle_alpha   90.00
_cell.angle_beta   90.00
_cell.angle_gamma   90.00
#
_symmetry.space_group_name_H-M   'P 1'
#
loop_
_entity.id
_entity.type
_entity.pdbx_description
1 polymer ?
#
loop_
_entity_poly.entity_id
_entity_poly.type
_entity_poly.pdbx_seq_one_letter_code
_entity_poly.pdbx_strand_id
1 'polypeptide(L)' 'LTGQGLPNPKMAGRRGDLIVEFDVKFPDSLPLASKELIMNALPA' A
#
# COMPACT_ATOMS: atom_id res chain seq x y z
N LEU A 1 -4.66 9.99 2.21
CA LEU A 1 -5.19 11.13 1.41
C LEU A 1 -6.00 12.04 2.32
N THR A 2 -5.55 13.27 2.52
CA THR A 2 -6.14 14.15 3.53
C THR A 2 -7.47 14.73 3.07
N GLY A 3 -8.45 14.82 3.98
CA GLY A 3 -9.76 15.44 3.72
C GLY A 3 -10.69 14.63 2.79
N GLN A 4 -10.30 13.42 2.39
CA GLN A 4 -11.11 12.55 1.52
C GLN A 4 -11.97 11.54 2.28
N GLY A 5 -11.87 11.51 3.61
CA GLY A 5 -12.72 10.71 4.46
C GLY A 5 -14.11 11.33 4.67
N LEU A 6 -14.85 10.78 5.62
CA LEU A 6 -16.22 11.22 5.91
C LEU A 6 -16.27 12.61 6.55
N PRO A 7 -17.37 13.37 6.36
CA PRO A 7 -17.57 14.65 7.04
C PRO A 7 -17.69 14.46 8.55
N ASN A 8 -17.10 15.36 9.31
CA ASN A 8 -17.20 15.38 10.76
C ASN A 8 -18.60 15.86 11.17
N PRO A 9 -19.40 15.05 11.88
CA PRO A 9 -20.77 15.41 12.26
C PRO A 9 -20.84 16.61 13.22
N LYS A 10 -19.76 16.93 13.94
CA LYS A 10 -19.69 18.10 14.83
C LYS A 10 -19.15 19.36 14.15
N MET A 11 -18.56 19.23 12.96
CA MET A 11 -17.96 20.33 12.19
C MET A 11 -18.04 20.03 10.69
N ALA A 12 -19.14 20.42 10.04
CA ALA A 12 -19.44 20.06 8.65
C ALA A 12 -18.37 20.48 7.62
N GLY A 13 -17.52 21.47 7.93
CA GLY A 13 -16.40 21.90 7.08
C GLY A 13 -15.13 21.06 7.22
N ARG A 14 -15.06 20.13 8.19
CA ARG A 14 -13.90 19.26 8.40
C ARG A 14 -14.25 17.84 7.96
N ARG A 15 -13.38 17.23 7.14
CA ARG A 15 -13.48 15.82 6.74
C ARG A 15 -12.32 15.04 7.35
N GLY A 16 -12.53 13.75 7.57
CA GLY A 16 -11.45 12.82 7.90
C GLY A 16 -10.57 12.54 6.69
N ASP A 17 -9.66 11.58 6.83
CA ASP A 17 -8.72 11.19 5.79
C ASP A 17 -9.11 9.83 5.21
N LEU A 18 -8.77 9.61 3.94
CA LEU A 18 -8.83 8.30 3.31
C LEU A 18 -7.53 7.56 3.62
N ILE A 19 -7.67 6.39 4.26
CA ILE A 19 -6.60 5.46 4.55
C ILE A 19 -6.52 4.48 3.37
N VAL A 20 -5.34 4.35 2.78
CA VAL A 20 -5.09 3.37 1.72
C VAL A 20 -4.43 2.16 2.36
N GLU A 21 -5.11 1.02 2.28
CA GLU A 21 -4.58 -0.26 2.70
C GLU A 21 -4.16 -1.05 1.46
N PHE A 22 -2.92 -1.56 1.47
CA PHE A 22 -2.39 -2.35 0.38
C PHE A 22 -2.41 -3.82 0.77
N ASP A 23 -3.15 -4.63 0.02
CA ASP A 23 -3.02 -6.09 0.04
C ASP A 23 -1.96 -6.50 -0.99
N VAL A 24 -0.73 -6.71 -0.50
CA VAL A 24 0.40 -7.06 -1.37
C VAL A 24 0.41 -8.57 -1.60
N LYS A 25 0.09 -8.97 -2.83
CA LYS A 25 0.08 -10.37 -3.24
C LYS A 25 1.44 -10.78 -3.78
N PHE A 26 2.09 -11.68 -3.07
CA PHE A 26 3.30 -12.34 -3.54
C PHE A 26 2.96 -13.42 -4.57
N PRO A 27 3.88 -13.71 -5.50
CA PRO A 27 3.71 -14.84 -6.41
C PRO A 27 3.79 -16.17 -5.66
N ASP A 28 2.96 -17.14 -6.05
CA ASP A 28 2.92 -18.47 -5.41
C ASP A 28 4.22 -19.27 -5.59
N SER A 29 4.94 -19.01 -6.68
CA SER A 29 6.25 -19.62 -6.93
C SER A 29 7.13 -18.70 -7.76
N LEU A 30 8.45 -18.87 -7.64
CA LEU A 30 9.45 -18.14 -8.40
C LEU A 30 10.44 -19.12 -9.04
N PRO A 31 10.71 -19.01 -10.36
CA PRO A 31 11.79 -19.73 -11.01
C PRO A 31 13.15 -19.41 -10.37
N LEU A 32 14.09 -20.37 -10.41
CA LEU A 32 15.41 -20.20 -9.80
C LEU A 32 16.16 -18.98 -10.35
N ALA A 33 16.19 -18.83 -11.68
CA ALA A 33 16.82 -17.67 -12.33
C ALA A 33 16.23 -16.33 -11.87
N SER A 34 14.91 -16.28 -11.62
CA SER A 34 14.26 -15.07 -11.11
C SER A 34 14.67 -14.77 -9.68
N LYS A 35 14.88 -15.78 -8.84
CA LYS A 35 15.37 -15.59 -7.46
C LYS A 35 16.77 -14.97 -7.44
N GLU A 36 17.68 -15.46 -8.29
CA GLU A 36 19.04 -14.92 -8.41
C GLU A 36 19.04 -13.45 -8.85
N LEU A 37 18.22 -13.11 -9.84
CA LEU A 37 18.06 -11.72 -10.29
C LEU A 37 17.51 -10.81 -9.18
N ILE A 38 16.49 -11.26 -8.46
CA ILE A 38 15.88 -10.50 -7.36
C ILE A 38 16.89 -10.28 -6.24
N MET A 39 17.68 -11.29 -5.87
CA MET A 39 18.72 -11.16 -4.83
C MET A 39 19.76 -10.09 -5.17
N ASN A 40 20.14 -9.96 -6.45
CA ASN A 40 21.09 -8.94 -6.88
C ASN A 40 20.47 -7.53 -6.96
N ALA A 41 19.14 -7.43 -7.08
CA ALA A 41 18.43 -6.17 -7.28
C ALA A 41 17.90 -5.54 -5.98
N LEU A 42 17.68 -6.35 -4.93
CA LEU A 42 17.16 -5.87 -3.66
C LEU A 42 18.29 -5.43 -2.69
N PRO A 43 18.04 -4.43 -1.83
CA PRO A 43 19.01 -4.02 -0.81
C PRO A 43 19.32 -5.16 0.17
N ALA A 44 20.57 -5.20 0.63
CA ALA A 44 21.05 -6.13 1.66
C ALA A 44 20.54 -5.79 3.06
#